data_AF-A0A8J6UI37-F1
#
_entry.id   AF-A0A8J6UI37-F1
#
_cell.length_a   1.000
_cell.length_b   1.000
_cell.length_c   1.000
_cell.angle_alpha   90.00
_cell.angle_beta   90.00
_cell.angle_gamma   90.00
#
_symmetry.space_group_name_H-M   'P 1'
#
loop_
_entity.id
_entity.type
_entity.pdbx_description
1 polymer ?
#
loop_
_entity_poly.entity_id
_entity_poly.type
_entity_poly.pdbx_seq_one_letter_code
_entity_poly.pdbx_strand_id
1 'polypeptide(L)'
;MIFPGSLATLCLGALCISLLFSYVYNELTMDDFQSNKKDICMVTMKRSPKSEWSLPFKNNYYEYPEVKNSTSLINFEKDKIRLKCNNERYTPTGVVVDSSFFKVFNFELTIGDKNTILNDYEAIILTEDFSEKLFGDVNPIGKEVDFESPIYPGRVIIAYNGLCMVL
;
A
#
# COMPACT_ATOMS: atom_id res chain seq x y z
N MET A 1 52.35 -2.85 24.96
CA MET A 1 52.27 -2.48 23.54
C MET A 1 51.07 -3.23 22.96
N ILE A 2 49.95 -2.54 22.75
CA ILE A 2 48.71 -3.17 22.28
C ILE A 2 48.88 -3.40 20.76
N PHE A 3 48.73 -4.65 20.31
CA PHE A 3 48.86 -4.98 18.89
C PHE A 3 47.71 -4.32 18.09
N PRO A 4 47.99 -3.56 17.02
CA PRO A 4 46.98 -2.85 16.25
C PRO A 4 45.91 -3.79 15.64
N GLY A 5 46.26 -5.06 15.40
CA GLY A 5 45.31 -6.07 14.94
C GLY A 5 44.16 -6.36 15.91
N SER A 6 44.38 -6.25 17.24
CA SER A 6 43.32 -6.47 18.24
C SER A 6 42.30 -5.34 18.26
N LEU A 7 42.70 -4.12 17.91
CA LEU A 7 41.79 -2.98 17.83
C LEU A 7 40.91 -3.09 16.57
N ALA A 8 41.48 -3.56 15.46
CA ALA A 8 40.75 -3.74 14.21
C ALA A 8 39.64 -4.80 14.33
N THR A 9 39.91 -5.95 14.96
CA THR A 9 38.88 -7.00 15.15
C THR A 9 37.79 -6.57 16.12
N LEU A 10 38.13 -5.77 17.14
CA LEU A 10 37.15 -5.18 18.06
C LEU A 10 36.23 -4.21 17.31
N CYS A 11 36.78 -3.31 16.50
CA CYS A 11 35.98 -2.37 15.71
C CYS A 11 35.09 -3.09 14.70
N LEU A 12 35.59 -4.15 14.04
CA LEU A 12 34.80 -4.94 13.08
C LEU A 12 33.65 -5.67 13.78
N GLY A 13 33.89 -6.27 14.95
CA GLY A 13 32.84 -6.90 15.76
C GLY A 13 31.78 -5.90 16.21
N ALA A 14 32.20 -4.72 16.68
CA ALA A 14 31.29 -3.65 17.09
C ALA A 14 30.42 -3.14 15.92
N LEU A 15 31.00 -2.98 14.73
CA LEU A 15 30.27 -2.60 13.52
C LEU A 15 29.22 -3.64 13.13
N CYS A 16 29.58 -4.93 13.14
CA CYS A 16 28.63 -6.00 12.83
C CYS A 16 27.44 -6.03 13.81
N ILE A 17 27.70 -5.87 15.10
CA ILE A 17 26.64 -5.84 16.12
C ILE A 17 25.75 -4.59 15.94
N SER A 18 26.33 -3.43 15.62
CA SER A 18 25.57 -2.20 15.35
C SER A 18 24.65 -2.34 14.14
N LEU A 19 25.10 -2.98 13.05
CA LEU A 19 24.29 -3.23 11.87
C LEU A 19 23.13 -4.19 12.18
N LEU A 20 23.39 -5.26 12.92
CA LEU A 20 22.34 -6.19 13.35
C LEU A 20 21.31 -5.50 14.25
N PHE A 21 21.74 -4.67 15.19
CA PHE A 21 20.83 -3.91 16.04
C PHE A 21 19.96 -2.95 15.22
N SER A 22 20.56 -2.21 14.28
CA SER A 22 19.81 -1.32 13.39
C SER A 22 18.80 -2.10 12.53
N TYR A 23 19.18 -3.27 12.02
CA TYR A 23 18.28 -4.13 11.25
C TYR A 23 17.09 -4.60 12.08
N VAL A 24 17.36 -5.16 13.28
CA VAL A 24 16.30 -5.63 14.19
C VAL A 24 15.40 -4.47 14.64
N TYR A 25 15.98 -3.32 14.96
CA TYR A 25 15.21 -2.12 15.32
C TYR A 25 14.31 -1.68 14.17
N ASN A 26 14.82 -1.69 12.95
CA ASN A 26 14.04 -1.36 11.76
C ASN A 26 12.89 -2.36 11.53
N GLU A 27 13.15 -3.68 11.62
CA GLU A 27 12.12 -4.71 11.48
C GLU A 27 11.00 -4.57 12.53
N LEU A 28 11.35 -4.19 13.77
CA LEU A 28 10.36 -4.01 14.84
C LEU A 28 9.54 -2.71 14.70
N THR A 29 10.09 -1.67 14.07
CA THR A 29 9.46 -0.34 13.97
C THR A 29 8.77 -0.09 12.63
N MET A 30 9.18 -0.78 11.57
CA MET A 30 8.59 -0.69 10.22
C MET A 30 7.08 -0.96 10.20
N ASP A 31 6.58 -1.69 11.19
CA ASP A 31 5.23 -2.22 11.15
C ASP A 31 4.31 -1.53 12.17
N ASP A 32 4.72 -0.35 12.69
CA ASP A 32 3.99 0.44 13.71
C ASP A 32 3.17 1.61 13.12
N PHE A 33 3.08 1.71 11.78
CA PHE A 33 2.33 2.79 11.11
C PHE A 33 0.82 2.75 11.38
N GLN A 34 0.27 1.60 11.79
CA GLN A 34 -1.17 1.43 12.00
C GLN A 34 -1.54 1.45 13.48
N SER A 35 -2.19 2.54 13.91
CA SER A 35 -2.62 2.72 15.31
C SER A 35 -3.52 1.59 15.84
N ASN A 36 -4.27 0.94 14.94
CA ASN A 36 -5.21 -0.14 15.27
C ASN A 36 -4.70 -1.54 14.87
N LYS A 37 -3.39 -1.74 14.69
CA LYS A 37 -2.82 -3.00 14.18
C LYS A 37 -3.32 -4.27 14.87
N LYS A 38 -3.58 -4.22 16.18
CA LYS A 38 -4.05 -5.37 16.97
C LYS A 38 -5.51 -5.75 16.69
N ASP A 39 -6.30 -4.81 16.17
CA ASP A 39 -7.73 -4.98 15.91
C ASP A 39 -8.03 -5.22 14.42
N ILE A 40 -7.02 -5.08 13.54
CA ILE A 40 -7.15 -5.34 12.11
C ILE A 40 -6.90 -6.82 11.84
N CYS A 41 -7.94 -7.52 11.40
CA CYS A 41 -7.89 -8.94 11.09
C CYS A 41 -8.25 -9.20 9.62
N MET A 42 -7.55 -10.14 8.98
CA MET A 42 -7.90 -10.62 7.65
C MET A 42 -8.78 -11.86 7.77
N VAL A 43 -9.99 -11.80 7.19
CA VAL A 43 -10.90 -12.94 7.16
C VAL A 43 -10.47 -13.90 6.05
N THR A 44 -10.22 -15.16 6.40
CA THR A 44 -9.90 -16.23 5.46
C THR A 44 -10.81 -17.42 5.70
N MET A 45 -11.13 -18.15 4.63
CA MET A 45 -11.99 -19.33 4.68
C MET A 45 -11.28 -20.52 4.05
N LYS A 46 -11.37 -21.67 4.73
CA LYS A 46 -11.02 -22.98 4.17
C LYS A 46 -12.29 -23.77 3.93
N ARG A 47 -12.44 -24.29 2.71
CA ARG A 47 -13.56 -25.18 2.36
C ARG A 47 -13.37 -26.58 2.94
N SER A 48 -12.13 -27.00 3.17
CA SER A 48 -11.79 -28.25 3.86
C SER A 48 -10.42 -28.13 4.55
N PRO A 49 -10.06 -29.04 5.48
CA PRO A 49 -8.76 -29.01 6.14
C PRO A 49 -7.57 -29.11 5.17
N LYS A 50 -7.79 -29.70 3.98
CA LYS A 50 -6.79 -29.86 2.92
C LYS A 50 -6.87 -28.78 1.83
N SER A 51 -7.88 -27.91 1.84
CA SER A 51 -8.00 -26.86 0.83
C SER A 51 -7.07 -25.69 1.13
N GLU A 52 -6.71 -24.96 0.08
CA GLU A 52 -6.04 -23.68 0.22
C GLU A 52 -6.91 -22.66 0.95
N TRP A 53 -6.27 -21.66 1.55
CA TRP A 53 -6.96 -20.50 2.09
C TRP A 53 -7.59 -19.71 0.95
N SER A 54 -8.86 -19.37 1.10
CA SER A 54 -9.59 -18.54 0.14
C SER A 54 -10.16 -17.33 0.85
N LEU A 55 -10.27 -16.22 0.13
CA LEU A 55 -11.02 -15.08 0.63
C LEU A 55 -12.51 -15.43 0.62
N PRO A 56 -13.23 -15.21 1.73
CA PRO A 56 -14.68 -15.40 1.75
C PRO A 56 -15.34 -14.48 0.72
N PHE A 57 -16.34 -15.00 0.00
CA PHE A 57 -17.15 -14.18 -0.88
C PHE A 57 -17.93 -13.15 -0.05
N LYS A 58 -18.02 -11.92 -0.60
CA LYS A 58 -18.73 -10.73 -0.10
C LYS A 58 -19.79 -11.06 0.98
N ASN A 59 -19.39 -10.96 2.24
CA ASN A 59 -20.27 -11.10 3.39
C ASN A 59 -20.55 -9.73 3.99
N ASN A 60 -21.79 -9.54 4.48
CA ASN A 60 -22.17 -8.32 5.17
C ASN A 60 -21.68 -8.39 6.64
N TYR A 61 -20.44 -7.99 6.87
CA TYR A 61 -19.85 -8.07 8.22
C TYR A 61 -20.50 -7.11 9.23
N TYR A 62 -21.29 -6.14 8.76
CA TYR A 62 -22.06 -5.22 9.61
C TYR A 62 -23.17 -5.90 10.44
N GLU A 63 -23.48 -7.17 10.15
CA GLU A 63 -24.40 -7.97 10.98
C GLU A 63 -23.77 -8.37 12.32
N TYR A 64 -22.45 -8.29 12.44
CA TYR A 64 -21.72 -8.63 13.66
C TYR A 64 -21.37 -7.35 14.45
N PRO A 65 -21.85 -7.20 15.70
CA PRO A 65 -21.62 -5.99 16.49
C PRO A 65 -20.15 -5.79 16.89
N GLU A 66 -19.32 -6.83 16.80
CA GLU A 66 -17.88 -6.79 17.08
C GLU A 66 -17.09 -6.15 15.93
N VAL A 67 -17.65 -6.09 14.72
CA VAL A 67 -17.00 -5.54 13.54
C VAL A 67 -17.33 -4.05 13.42
N LYS A 68 -16.34 -3.19 13.70
CA LYS A 68 -16.48 -1.73 13.54
C LYS A 68 -16.55 -1.31 12.07
N ASN A 69 -15.60 -1.80 11.28
CA ASN A 69 -15.45 -1.49 9.86
C ASN A 69 -14.88 -2.70 9.13
N SER A 70 -15.32 -2.91 7.89
CA SER A 70 -14.77 -3.92 6.99
C SER A 70 -14.36 -3.30 5.67
N THR A 71 -13.21 -3.67 5.15
CA THR A 71 -12.72 -3.26 3.83
C THR A 71 -12.35 -4.50 3.00
N SER A 72 -12.53 -4.41 1.69
CA SER A 72 -12.11 -5.44 0.73
C SER A 72 -10.93 -4.94 -0.06
N LEU A 73 -9.91 -5.81 -0.17
CA LEU A 73 -8.69 -5.56 -0.92
C LEU A 73 -8.61 -6.61 -2.04
N ILE A 74 -8.53 -6.15 -3.29
CA ILE A 74 -8.31 -7.02 -4.44
C ILE A 74 -7.00 -6.60 -5.09
N ASN A 75 -6.00 -7.46 -5.02
CA ASN A 75 -4.73 -7.23 -5.67
C ASN A 75 -4.88 -7.47 -7.18
N PHE A 76 -4.41 -6.54 -7.99
CA PHE A 76 -4.16 -6.86 -9.39
C PHE A 76 -2.89 -7.70 -9.50
N GLU A 77 -2.89 -8.67 -10.42
CA GLU A 77 -1.64 -9.33 -10.80
C GLU A 77 -0.71 -8.32 -11.49
N LYS A 78 0.60 -8.57 -11.35
CA LYS A 78 1.62 -7.81 -12.10
C LYS A 78 1.28 -7.78 -13.59
N ASP A 79 1.53 -6.63 -14.21
CA ASP A 79 1.30 -6.34 -15.63
C ASP A 79 -0.16 -6.26 -16.11
N LYS A 80 -1.15 -6.35 -15.21
CA LYS A 80 -2.56 -6.17 -15.57
C LYS A 80 -3.02 -4.72 -15.56
N ILE A 81 -2.37 -3.85 -14.79
CA ILE A 81 -2.68 -2.42 -14.81
C ILE A 81 -1.78 -1.75 -15.84
N ARG A 82 -2.38 -1.13 -16.85
CA ARG A 82 -1.68 -0.33 -17.84
C ARG A 82 -2.28 1.06 -17.83
N LEU A 83 -1.44 2.04 -17.52
CA LEU A 83 -1.79 3.44 -17.51
C LEU A 83 -1.11 4.12 -18.69
N LYS A 84 -1.84 4.99 -19.37
CA LYS A 84 -1.28 5.84 -20.41
C LYS A 84 -1.47 7.31 -20.03
N CYS A 85 -0.35 8.04 -19.99
CA CYS A 85 -0.31 9.47 -19.71
C CYS A 85 0.68 10.12 -20.67
N ASN A 86 0.33 11.26 -21.27
CA ASN A 86 1.22 12.01 -22.17
C ASN A 86 1.92 11.17 -23.26
N ASN A 87 1.21 10.16 -23.78
CA ASN A 87 1.69 9.22 -24.80
C ASN A 87 2.76 8.21 -24.33
N GLU A 88 3.07 8.20 -23.04
CA GLU A 88 3.89 7.19 -22.38
C GLU A 88 3.03 6.13 -21.70
N ARG A 89 3.56 4.92 -21.58
CA ARG A 89 2.88 3.77 -20.98
C ARG A 89 3.58 3.35 -19.70
N TYR A 90 2.77 3.16 -18.67
CA TYR A 90 3.21 2.78 -17.34
C TYR A 90 2.47 1.52 -16.92
N THR A 91 3.20 0.63 -16.27
CA THR A 91 2.65 -0.64 -15.78
C THR A 91 2.86 -0.70 -14.27
N PRO A 92 2.13 0.12 -13.48
CA PRO A 92 2.25 0.07 -12.04
C PRO A 92 1.64 -1.24 -11.50
N THR A 93 2.03 -1.57 -10.28
CA THR A 93 1.25 -2.52 -9.48
C THR A 93 0.20 -1.68 -8.72
N GLY A 94 -0.97 -2.26 -8.45
CA GLY A 94 -2.07 -1.57 -7.79
C GLY A 94 -3.01 -2.54 -7.06
N VAL A 95 -3.70 -2.02 -6.05
CA VAL A 95 -4.80 -2.69 -5.35
C VAL A 95 -6.11 -1.93 -5.54
N VAL A 96 -7.22 -2.68 -5.67
CA VAL A 96 -8.57 -2.10 -5.58
C VAL A 96 -9.02 -2.14 -4.14
N VAL A 97 -9.48 -0.99 -3.67
CA VAL A 97 -10.01 -0.79 -2.32
C VAL A 97 -11.42 -0.23 -2.39
N ASP A 98 -12.21 -0.46 -1.34
CA ASP A 98 -13.51 0.18 -1.16
C ASP A 98 -13.40 1.47 -0.32
N SER A 99 -14.49 2.25 -0.27
CA SER A 99 -14.53 3.52 0.46
C SER A 99 -14.33 3.43 1.97
N SER A 100 -14.42 2.23 2.55
CA SER A 100 -14.12 2.00 3.98
C SER A 100 -12.62 1.82 4.26
N PHE A 101 -11.76 1.79 3.25
CA PHE A 101 -10.33 1.55 3.40
C PHE A 101 -9.67 2.52 4.38
N PHE A 102 -9.89 3.83 4.22
CA PHE A 102 -9.35 4.86 5.13
C PHE A 102 -10.00 4.88 6.52
N LYS A 103 -11.09 4.13 6.73
CA LYS A 103 -11.70 3.94 8.05
C LYS A 103 -11.04 2.79 8.82
N VAL A 104 -10.48 1.82 8.08
CA VAL A 104 -9.77 0.65 8.65
C VAL A 104 -8.28 0.95 8.81
N PHE A 105 -7.67 1.53 7.78
CA PHE A 105 -6.25 1.87 7.76
C PHE A 105 -6.04 3.37 7.88
N ASN A 106 -5.09 3.76 8.74
CA ASN A 106 -4.79 5.16 9.03
C ASN A 106 -3.72 5.69 8.07
N PHE A 107 -4.01 5.67 6.77
CA PHE A 107 -3.15 6.32 5.78
C PHE A 107 -3.42 7.82 5.75
N GLU A 108 -2.36 8.62 5.74
CA GLU A 108 -2.46 10.05 5.49
C GLU A 108 -2.65 10.31 3.99
N LEU A 109 -3.33 11.40 3.65
CA LEU A 109 -3.40 11.89 2.28
C LEU A 109 -2.84 13.29 2.33
N THR A 110 -1.83 13.56 1.50
CA THR A 110 -1.24 14.90 1.45
C THR A 110 -2.17 15.86 0.70
N ILE A 111 -2.95 15.35 -0.26
CA ILE A 111 -3.83 16.16 -1.10
C ILE A 111 -5.12 15.39 -1.41
N GLY A 112 -6.26 15.96 -1.03
CA GLY A 112 -7.60 15.40 -1.23
C GLY A 112 -8.32 15.08 0.09
N ASP A 113 -9.63 14.81 0.01
CA ASP A 113 -10.45 14.46 1.19
C ASP A 113 -10.67 12.94 1.25
N LYS A 114 -10.11 12.31 2.28
CA LYS A 114 -10.20 10.86 2.55
C LYS A 114 -11.65 10.32 2.53
N ASN A 115 -12.63 11.15 2.88
CA ASN A 115 -14.03 10.75 2.99
C ASN A 115 -14.77 10.73 1.65
N THR A 116 -14.30 11.52 0.68
CA THR A 116 -14.97 11.68 -0.61
C THR A 116 -14.23 11.00 -1.75
N ILE A 117 -12.92 10.80 -1.62
CA ILE A 117 -12.04 10.39 -2.72
C ILE A 117 -12.35 9.00 -3.26
N LEU A 118 -12.79 8.08 -2.39
CA LEU A 118 -13.16 6.72 -2.77
C LEU A 118 -14.68 6.54 -3.03
N ASN A 119 -15.45 7.64 -3.02
CA ASN A 119 -16.87 7.59 -3.42
C ASN A 119 -17.04 7.65 -4.93
N ASP A 120 -16.03 8.15 -5.64
CA ASP A 120 -15.98 8.12 -7.09
C ASP A 120 -15.39 6.79 -7.56
N TYR A 121 -16.10 6.12 -8.48
CA TYR A 121 -15.67 4.83 -9.03
C TYR A 121 -14.51 4.97 -10.01
N GLU A 122 -14.25 6.19 -10.50
CA GLU A 122 -13.15 6.53 -11.40
C GLU A 122 -11.98 7.18 -10.64
N ALA A 123 -11.94 7.15 -9.31
CA ALA A 123 -10.81 7.70 -8.58
C ALA A 123 -9.65 6.69 -8.46
N ILE A 124 -8.42 7.15 -8.69
CA ILE A 124 -7.19 6.44 -8.32
C ILE A 124 -6.34 7.32 -7.41
N ILE A 125 -5.78 6.69 -6.38
CA ILE A 125 -4.80 7.32 -5.50
C ILE A 125 -3.40 6.90 -5.95
N LEU A 126 -2.51 7.87 -6.13
CA LEU A 126 -1.13 7.65 -6.52
C LEU A 126 -0.18 7.96 -5.37
N THR A 127 0.95 7.25 -5.33
CA THR A 127 2.09 7.67 -4.52
C THR A 127 2.74 8.92 -5.09
N GLU A 128 3.41 9.66 -4.22
CA GLU A 128 4.26 10.79 -4.59
C GLU A 128 5.23 10.44 -5.74
N ASP A 129 6.06 9.41 -5.57
CA ASP A 129 7.03 8.98 -6.59
C ASP A 129 6.41 8.68 -7.95
N PHE A 130 5.20 8.11 -7.96
CA PHE A 130 4.52 7.74 -9.20
C PHE A 130 3.76 8.91 -9.81
N SER A 131 3.21 9.80 -8.99
CA SER A 131 2.65 11.07 -9.42
C SER A 131 3.71 11.94 -10.08
N GLU A 132 4.90 12.04 -9.49
CA GLU A 132 6.03 12.80 -10.07
C GLU A 132 6.48 12.17 -11.39
N LYS A 133 6.52 10.84 -11.49
CA LYS A 133 6.81 10.17 -12.78
C LYS A 133 5.77 10.48 -13.85
N LEU A 134 4.49 10.57 -13.51
CA LEU A 134 3.41 10.81 -14.48
C LEU A 134 3.26 12.27 -14.88
N PHE A 135 3.47 13.21 -13.95
CA PHE A 135 3.14 14.62 -14.13
C PHE A 135 4.28 15.60 -13.85
N GLY A 136 5.44 15.11 -13.39
CA GLY A 136 6.51 15.95 -12.86
C GLY A 136 6.04 16.73 -11.63
N ASP A 137 6.43 18.00 -11.57
CA ASP A 137 6.10 18.94 -10.49
C ASP A 137 4.70 19.59 -10.65
N VAL A 138 3.84 19.04 -11.51
CA VAL A 138 2.52 19.62 -11.78
C VAL A 138 1.46 18.95 -10.92
N ASN A 139 0.64 19.76 -10.24
CA ASN A 139 -0.47 19.29 -9.41
C ASN A 139 -1.32 18.22 -10.14
N PRO A 140 -1.41 16.98 -9.59
CA PRO A 140 -2.08 15.87 -10.25
C PRO A 140 -3.61 15.86 -10.03
N ILE A 141 -4.16 16.67 -9.10
CA ILE A 141 -5.60 16.68 -8.84
C ILE A 141 -6.37 17.06 -10.10
N GLY A 142 -7.42 16.30 -10.40
CA GLY A 142 -8.31 16.60 -11.52
C GLY A 142 -7.69 16.30 -12.88
N LYS A 143 -6.49 15.75 -12.92
CA LYS A 143 -5.92 15.21 -14.15
C LYS A 143 -6.48 13.83 -14.43
N GLU A 144 -6.61 13.55 -15.72
CA GLU A 144 -7.08 12.27 -16.23
C GLU A 144 -5.89 11.41 -16.67
N VAL A 145 -5.94 10.13 -16.35
CA VAL A 145 -5.07 9.10 -16.92
C VAL A 145 -5.93 8.05 -17.59
N ASP A 146 -5.48 7.59 -18.76
CA ASP A 146 -6.17 6.54 -19.49
C ASP A 146 -5.80 5.17 -18.89
N PHE A 147 -6.81 4.45 -18.42
CA PHE A 147 -6.65 3.07 -17.97
C PHE A 147 -6.81 2.13 -19.19
N GLU A 148 -5.68 1.65 -19.73
CA GLU A 148 -5.63 0.72 -20.86
C GLU A 148 -5.84 -0.73 -20.39
N SER A 149 -7.03 -1.07 -19.89
CA SER A 149 -7.41 -2.47 -19.64
C SER A 149 -8.25 -3.03 -20.78
N PRO A 150 -7.99 -4.26 -21.26
CA PRO A 150 -8.84 -4.91 -22.25
C PRO A 150 -10.27 -5.16 -21.77
N ILE A 151 -10.54 -5.03 -20.46
CA ILE A 151 -11.84 -5.34 -19.83
C ILE A 151 -12.61 -4.05 -19.47
N TYR A 152 -11.93 -2.95 -19.15
CA TYR A 152 -12.56 -1.68 -18.78
C TYR A 152 -11.76 -0.48 -19.32
N PRO A 153 -12.11 0.05 -20.51
CA PRO A 153 -11.57 1.34 -20.94
C PRO A 153 -12.25 2.46 -20.14
N GLY A 154 -11.46 3.24 -19.42
CA GLY A 154 -11.98 4.31 -18.56
C GLY A 154 -10.95 5.43 -18.37
N ARG A 155 -11.46 6.63 -18.13
CA ARG A 155 -10.66 7.76 -17.66
C ARG A 155 -10.77 7.79 -16.15
N VAL A 156 -9.70 8.20 -15.49
CA VAL A 156 -9.61 8.13 -14.04
C VAL A 156 -9.09 9.45 -13.50
N ILE A 157 -9.75 9.95 -12.46
CA ILE A 157 -9.40 11.16 -11.73
C ILE A 157 -8.41 10.83 -10.61
N ILE A 158 -7.34 11.62 -10.51
CA ILE A 158 -6.23 11.32 -9.63
C ILE A 158 -6.30 12.06 -8.29
N ALA A 159 -5.95 11.31 -7.25
CA ALA A 159 -5.76 11.73 -5.88
C ALA A 159 -4.31 11.49 -5.43
N TYR A 160 -3.77 12.34 -4.54
CA TYR A 160 -2.34 12.33 -4.21
C TYR A 160 -2.07 12.02 -2.74
N ASN A 161 -1.15 11.08 -2.51
CA ASN A 161 -0.65 10.73 -1.19
C ASN A 161 0.87 10.92 -1.10
N GLY A 162 1.32 11.74 -0.15
CA GLY A 162 2.72 12.01 0.16
C GLY A 162 3.30 11.18 1.31
N LEU A 163 2.64 10.11 1.76
CA LEU A 163 3.36 9.05 2.48
C LEU A 163 2.68 7.68 2.36
N CYS A 164 3.44 6.79 1.72
CA CYS A 164 3.37 5.32 1.74
C CYS A 164 2.15 4.59 1.11
N MET A 165 2.51 3.82 0.06
CA MET A 165 1.87 2.64 -0.53
C MET A 165 0.71 2.81 -1.52
N VAL A 166 1.08 2.97 -2.79
CA VAL A 166 0.52 2.16 -3.88
C VAL A 166 1.44 0.95 -3.98
N LEU A 167 0.87 -0.25 -3.87
CA LEU A 167 1.40 -1.43 -4.52
C LEU A 167 0.32 -1.99 -5.40
#